data_AF-A0A5C7R802-F1
#
_entry.id   AF-A0A5C7R802-F1
#
_cell.length_a   1.000
_cell.length_b   1.000
_cell.length_c   1.000
_cell.angle_alpha   90.00
_cell.angle_beta   90.00
_cell.angle_gamma   90.00
#
_symmetry.space_group_name_H-M   'P 1'
#
loop_
_entity.id
_entity.type
_entity.pdbx_description
1 polymer ?
#
loop_
_entity_poly.entity_id
_entity_poly.type
_entity_poly.pdbx_seq_one_letter_code
_entity_poly.pdbx_strand_id
1 'polypeptide(L)'
;MVYADAYDECLIVRSGQEQTAAFLETRRYAALKGATTEFTKMEGIAVNAQDKRLYLAMSAIRDSMTDTSGEPANDIKLAKNSAGATYSTDLKSGQKDSAGNAINSDYVASTMYVEAALLGEPLSVADTLGNTANPDKIANTDNIFFAEKMRTLFIGEDSGMHVNNFVWAYNVDTKKLTRILSAVAGAENTGLQVVENLNGHAYIMSNSQHHGDWSTGTNATVDAALAKIDKFDANIGYISGLPAIK
;
A
#
# COMPACT_ATOMS: atom_id res chain seq x y z
N MET A 1 22.11 15.73 11.16
CA MET A 1 22.35 14.49 10.39
C MET A 1 20.99 13.93 10.03
N VAL A 2 20.78 13.56 8.78
CA VAL A 2 19.51 13.01 8.27
C VAL A 2 19.80 11.82 7.36
N TYR A 3 18.86 10.88 7.27
CA TYR A 3 18.87 9.79 6.31
C TYR A 3 17.73 10.00 5.30
N ALA A 4 18.07 10.34 4.06
CA ALA A 4 17.09 10.64 3.01
C ALA A 4 17.30 9.82 1.73
N ASP A 5 18.55 9.69 1.27
CA ASP A 5 18.89 9.02 0.00
C ASP A 5 20.10 8.08 0.14
N ALA A 6 19.91 6.97 0.87
CA ALA A 6 20.83 5.82 0.99
C ALA A 6 22.08 5.98 1.89
N TYR A 7 22.42 7.17 2.37
CA TYR A 7 23.51 7.41 3.33
C TYR A 7 23.16 8.50 4.34
N ASP A 8 23.90 8.56 5.45
CA ASP A 8 23.82 9.65 6.43
C ASP A 8 24.38 10.95 5.87
N GLU A 9 23.60 12.03 5.98
CA GLU A 9 23.97 13.34 5.47
C GLU A 9 23.98 14.41 6.58
N CYS A 10 25.03 15.22 6.62
CA CYS A 10 25.10 16.41 7.47
C CYS A 10 24.70 17.65 6.64
N LEU A 11 23.42 17.99 6.70
CA LEU A 11 22.84 19.07 5.90
C LEU A 11 22.54 20.32 6.71
N ILE A 12 22.64 21.47 6.04
CA ILE A 12 22.13 22.77 6.51
C ILE A 12 21.35 23.44 5.39
N VAL A 13 20.20 24.00 5.73
CA VAL A 13 19.41 24.80 4.78
C VAL A 13 20.08 26.17 4.63
N ARG A 14 20.35 26.59 3.39
CA ARG A 14 20.88 27.94 3.13
C ARG A 14 19.85 28.98 3.57
N SER A 15 20.31 30.05 4.22
CA SER A 15 19.42 31.12 4.69
C SER A 15 18.53 31.65 3.57
N GLY A 16 17.21 31.70 3.81
CA GLY A 16 16.23 32.18 2.84
C GLY A 16 15.87 31.17 1.74
N GLN A 17 16.32 29.92 1.83
CA GLN A 17 16.02 28.83 0.89
C GLN A 17 15.10 27.76 1.49
N GLU A 18 14.43 28.04 2.60
CA GLU A 18 13.58 27.08 3.30
C GLU A 18 12.43 26.58 2.41
N GLN A 19 11.78 27.48 1.66
CA GLN A 19 10.73 27.11 0.72
C GLN A 19 11.29 26.27 -0.43
N THR A 20 12.41 26.68 -1.04
CA THR A 20 13.06 25.92 -2.11
C THR A 20 13.42 24.50 -1.64
N ALA A 21 14.01 24.37 -0.45
CA ALA A 21 14.34 23.08 0.14
C ALA A 21 13.09 22.23 0.40
N ALA A 22 12.00 22.84 0.87
CA ALA A 22 10.74 22.13 1.10
C ALA A 22 10.11 21.55 -0.18
N PHE A 23 10.33 22.17 -1.34
CA PHE A 23 9.77 21.70 -2.62
C PHE A 23 10.71 20.82 -3.44
N LEU A 24 12.01 21.11 -3.44
CA LEU A 24 12.99 20.39 -4.26
C LEU A 24 13.67 19.23 -3.51
N GLU A 25 13.75 19.33 -2.19
CA GLU A 25 14.45 18.38 -1.32
C GLU A 25 13.53 17.92 -0.18
N THR A 26 12.25 17.70 -0.49
CA THR A 26 11.15 17.50 0.46
C THR A 26 11.47 16.49 1.55
N ARG A 27 12.04 15.33 1.19
CA ARG A 27 12.40 14.26 2.15
C ARG A 27 13.49 14.71 3.12
N ARG A 28 14.58 15.30 2.60
CA ARG A 28 15.68 15.86 3.42
C ARG A 28 15.18 16.96 4.34
N TYR A 29 14.38 17.88 3.79
CA TYR A 29 13.84 18.99 4.57
C TYR A 29 12.89 18.50 5.67
N ALA A 30 12.01 17.54 5.38
CA ALA A 30 11.13 16.92 6.36
C ALA A 30 11.92 16.27 7.51
N ALA A 31 12.96 15.49 7.20
CA ALA A 31 13.85 14.90 8.20
C ALA A 31 14.57 15.97 9.04
N LEU A 32 15.07 17.05 8.43
CA LEU A 32 15.66 18.18 9.17
C LEU A 32 14.67 18.88 10.10
N LYS A 33 13.37 18.83 9.78
CA LYS A 33 12.28 19.35 10.61
C LYS A 33 11.76 18.32 11.63
N GLY A 34 12.37 17.14 11.70
CA GLY A 34 12.06 16.08 12.68
C GLY A 34 10.90 15.17 12.28
N ALA A 35 10.52 15.12 10.99
CA ALA A 35 9.58 14.12 10.50
C ALA A 35 10.29 12.77 10.32
N THR A 36 9.61 11.67 10.62
CA THR A 36 10.08 10.33 10.26
C THR A 36 10.09 10.16 8.73
N THR A 37 11.17 9.55 8.22
CA THR A 37 11.34 9.16 6.82
C THR A 37 11.56 7.65 6.68
N GLU A 38 11.18 6.90 7.73
CA GLU A 38 11.50 5.49 7.94
C GLU A 38 10.55 4.53 7.23
N PHE A 39 9.39 4.99 6.76
CA PHE A 39 8.48 4.15 5.98
C PHE A 39 9.17 3.64 4.71
N THR A 40 9.11 2.33 4.49
CA THR A 40 9.69 1.67 3.32
C THR A 40 8.57 1.20 2.41
N LYS A 41 8.57 1.65 1.15
CA LYS A 41 7.53 1.30 0.16
C LYS A 41 6.11 1.64 0.67
N MET A 42 5.94 2.89 1.10
CA MET A 42 4.62 3.49 1.30
C MET A 42 4.08 3.90 -0.06
N GLU A 43 3.05 3.20 -0.54
CA GLU A 43 2.54 3.31 -1.91
C GLU A 43 1.19 4.07 -1.92
N GLY A 44 0.09 3.37 -2.14
CA GLY A 44 -1.25 3.95 -2.24
C GLY A 44 -1.80 4.52 -0.93
N ILE A 45 -2.67 5.51 -1.10
CA ILE A 45 -3.34 6.24 -0.02
C ILE A 45 -4.84 6.31 -0.34
N ALA A 46 -5.69 6.01 0.63
CA ALA A 46 -7.14 6.18 0.50
C ALA A 46 -7.74 6.81 1.77
N VAL A 47 -8.85 7.53 1.63
CA VAL A 47 -9.52 8.19 2.75
C VAL A 47 -10.97 7.73 2.84
N ASN A 48 -11.38 7.36 4.05
CA ASN A 48 -12.75 7.21 4.49
C ASN A 48 -13.10 8.46 5.30
N ALA A 49 -13.75 9.42 4.65
CA ALA A 49 -14.13 10.70 5.19
C ALA A 49 -15.20 10.55 6.28
N GLN A 50 -16.12 9.60 6.12
CA GLN A 50 -17.20 9.37 7.09
C GLN A 50 -16.63 9.03 8.48
N ASP A 51 -15.66 8.11 8.55
CA ASP A 51 -15.06 7.70 9.83
C ASP A 51 -13.82 8.51 10.20
N LYS A 52 -13.43 9.48 9.36
CA LYS A 52 -12.15 10.19 9.46
C LYS A 52 -10.98 9.22 9.59
N ARG A 53 -10.85 8.34 8.60
CA ARG A 53 -9.83 7.28 8.55
C ARG A 53 -9.01 7.41 7.27
N LEU A 54 -7.69 7.41 7.42
CA LEU A 54 -6.72 7.29 6.34
C LEU A 54 -6.27 5.83 6.24
N TYR A 55 -6.13 5.32 5.03
CA TYR A 55 -5.51 4.04 4.73
C TYR A 55 -4.20 4.27 3.98
N LEU A 56 -3.16 3.53 4.35
CA LEU A 56 -1.84 3.60 3.73
C LEU A 56 -1.40 2.19 3.37
N ALA A 57 -1.11 1.96 2.09
CA ALA A 57 -0.52 0.72 1.62
C ALA A 57 0.98 0.71 1.96
N MET A 58 1.43 -0.30 2.69
CA MET A 58 2.83 -0.51 3.00
C MET A 58 3.25 -1.85 2.40
N SER A 59 3.97 -1.82 1.28
CA SER A 59 4.31 -3.05 0.56
C SER A 59 5.20 -3.97 1.41
N ALA A 60 6.04 -3.43 2.30
CA ALA A 60 6.83 -4.24 3.23
C ALA A 60 7.15 -3.51 4.54
N ILE A 61 7.30 -4.26 5.63
CA ILE A 61 7.89 -3.79 6.88
C ILE A 61 9.32 -4.34 6.92
N ARG A 62 10.29 -3.51 6.57
CA ARG A 62 11.71 -3.88 6.54
C ARG A 62 12.59 -2.64 6.74
N ASP A 63 13.90 -2.88 6.77
CA ASP A 63 14.91 -1.84 6.78
C ASP A 63 14.64 -0.82 7.91
N SER A 64 14.49 0.47 7.59
CA SER A 64 14.26 1.54 8.57
C SER A 64 12.95 1.44 9.36
N MET A 65 11.99 0.58 8.96
CA MET A 65 10.79 0.32 9.78
C MET A 65 11.01 -0.71 10.90
N THR A 66 12.17 -1.37 10.90
CA THR A 66 12.55 -2.35 11.92
C THR A 66 13.50 -1.71 12.93
N ASP A 67 13.55 -2.23 14.15
CA ASP A 67 14.39 -1.64 15.22
C ASP A 67 15.88 -1.78 14.90
N THR A 68 16.41 -0.78 14.21
CA THR A 68 17.78 -0.75 13.71
C THR A 68 18.56 0.32 14.46
N SER A 69 19.55 -0.10 15.24
CA SER A 69 20.45 0.81 15.93
C SER A 69 21.44 1.46 14.93
N GLY A 70 21.57 2.78 14.96
CA GLY A 70 22.55 3.51 14.15
C GLY A 70 21.96 4.45 13.10
N GLU A 71 20.66 4.35 12.83
CA GLU A 71 19.95 5.28 11.96
C GLU A 71 19.76 6.66 12.63
N PRO A 72 19.79 7.78 11.89
CA PRO A 72 19.58 9.13 12.44
C PRO A 72 18.22 9.32 13.13
N ALA A 73 17.22 8.55 12.74
CA ALA A 73 15.92 8.42 13.39
C ALA A 73 15.57 6.93 13.53
N ASN A 74 14.89 6.58 14.61
CA ASN A 74 14.41 5.21 14.89
C ASN A 74 13.07 5.34 15.64
N ASP A 75 12.11 6.00 14.99
CA ASP A 75 10.76 6.22 15.52
C ASP A 75 9.89 4.97 15.30
N ILE A 76 10.19 4.15 14.26
CA ILE A 76 9.42 2.95 13.91
C ILE A 76 10.20 1.68 14.29
N LYS A 77 9.63 0.87 15.19
CA LYS A 77 10.27 -0.34 15.73
C LYS A 77 9.38 -1.57 15.60
N LEU A 78 9.16 -2.01 14.36
CA LEU A 78 8.29 -3.13 14.07
C LEU A 78 9.06 -4.41 13.80
N ALA A 79 8.40 -5.55 14.01
CA ALA A 79 8.91 -6.83 13.53
C ALA A 79 8.90 -6.84 12.00
N LYS A 80 9.95 -7.40 11.39
CA LYS A 80 10.05 -7.53 9.93
C LYS A 80 8.88 -8.34 9.38
N ASN A 81 8.25 -7.83 8.33
CA ASN A 81 7.22 -8.52 7.56
C ASN A 81 7.38 -8.17 6.08
N SER A 82 7.87 -9.13 5.28
CA SER A 82 8.08 -8.92 3.86
C SER A 82 6.79 -8.88 3.04
N ALA A 83 5.68 -9.40 3.57
CA ALA A 83 4.37 -9.37 2.91
C ALA A 83 3.61 -8.06 3.17
N GLY A 84 4.16 -7.15 3.98
CA GLY A 84 3.59 -5.82 4.20
C GLY A 84 2.25 -5.82 4.94
N ALA A 85 1.55 -4.69 4.84
CA ALA A 85 0.25 -4.47 5.46
C ALA A 85 -0.44 -3.23 4.85
N THR A 86 -1.76 -3.17 4.97
CA THR A 86 -2.49 -1.91 4.81
C THR A 86 -2.78 -1.32 6.19
N TYR A 87 -2.20 -0.15 6.45
CA TYR A 87 -2.37 0.55 7.72
C TYR A 87 -3.61 1.42 7.72
N SER A 88 -4.28 1.44 8.86
CA SER A 88 -5.34 2.36 9.23
C SER A 88 -4.80 3.46 10.13
N THR A 89 -5.15 4.70 9.83
CA THR A 89 -4.75 5.88 10.61
C THR A 89 -5.94 6.75 10.94
N ASP A 90 -6.26 6.88 12.23
CA ASP A 90 -7.32 7.76 12.72
C ASP A 90 -6.96 9.24 12.48
N LEU A 91 -7.88 9.99 11.90
CA LEU A 91 -7.75 11.41 11.63
C LEU A 91 -8.58 12.22 12.63
N LYS A 92 -7.97 13.22 13.26
CA LYS A 92 -8.58 14.04 14.30
C LYS A 92 -8.25 15.51 14.11
N SER A 93 -9.14 16.36 14.61
CA SER A 93 -8.87 17.80 14.76
C SER A 93 -8.12 18.09 16.05
N GLY A 94 -7.72 19.35 16.24
CA GLY A 94 -7.14 19.83 17.51
C GLY A 94 -5.75 19.29 17.82
N GLN A 95 -5.07 18.68 16.85
CA GLN A 95 -3.68 18.26 17.00
C GLN A 95 -2.76 19.49 17.00
N LYS A 96 -1.58 19.33 17.60
CA LYS A 96 -0.54 20.36 17.66
C LYS A 96 0.69 19.90 16.89
N ASP A 97 1.41 20.86 16.32
CA ASP A 97 2.72 20.60 15.74
C ASP A 97 3.79 20.40 16.83
N SER A 98 5.02 20.08 16.41
CA SER A 98 6.16 19.89 17.32
C SER A 98 6.59 21.15 18.06
N ALA A 99 6.13 22.34 17.64
CA ALA A 99 6.34 23.61 18.33
C ALA A 99 5.17 23.98 19.28
N GLY A 100 4.14 23.13 19.37
CA GLY A 100 2.97 23.33 20.21
C GLY A 100 1.88 24.22 19.61
N ASN A 101 2.02 24.64 18.35
CA ASN A 101 0.99 25.41 17.65
C ASN A 101 -0.17 24.51 17.23
N ALA A 102 -1.39 25.04 17.21
CA ALA A 102 -2.53 24.30 16.71
C ALA A 102 -2.41 24.09 15.19
N ILE A 103 -2.64 22.85 14.75
CA ILE A 103 -2.77 22.53 13.32
C ILE A 103 -4.21 22.81 12.91
N ASN A 104 -4.40 23.76 12.00
CA ASN A 104 -5.73 24.14 11.49
C ASN A 104 -6.25 23.12 10.46
N SER A 105 -6.51 21.89 10.91
CA SER A 105 -7.07 20.81 10.09
C SER A 105 -7.91 19.87 10.94
N ASP A 106 -9.00 19.39 10.35
CA ASP A 106 -9.85 18.35 10.92
C ASP A 106 -9.37 16.93 10.63
N TYR A 107 -8.30 16.80 9.84
CA TYR A 107 -7.81 15.56 9.25
C TYR A 107 -6.34 15.31 9.59
N VAL A 108 -5.94 15.50 10.84
CA VAL A 108 -4.56 15.22 11.27
C VAL A 108 -4.45 13.77 11.76
N ALA A 109 -3.52 13.01 11.18
CA ALA A 109 -3.19 11.66 11.60
C ALA A 109 -2.80 11.62 13.09
N SER A 110 -3.41 10.71 13.85
CA SER A 110 -3.25 10.65 15.31
C SER A 110 -2.86 9.27 15.85
N THR A 111 -3.37 8.19 15.25
CA THR A 111 -3.07 6.83 15.69
C THR A 111 -3.07 5.93 14.47
N MET A 112 -1.95 5.23 14.25
CA MET A 112 -1.74 4.34 13.12
C MET A 112 -1.64 2.90 13.61
N TYR A 113 -2.34 1.97 12.94
CA TYR A 113 -2.42 0.56 13.31
C TYR A 113 -2.77 -0.30 12.08
N VAL A 114 -2.74 -1.62 12.23
CA VAL A 114 -3.14 -2.56 11.18
C VAL A 114 -4.27 -3.44 11.71
N GLU A 115 -5.43 -3.46 11.04
CA GLU A 115 -6.45 -4.46 11.33
C GLU A 115 -5.94 -5.87 10.98
N ALA A 116 -6.34 -6.89 11.75
CA ALA A 116 -5.83 -8.25 11.57
C ALA A 116 -6.03 -8.82 10.15
N ALA A 117 -7.13 -8.45 9.48
CA ALA A 117 -7.40 -8.85 8.09
C ALA A 117 -6.51 -8.12 7.07
N LEU A 118 -5.91 -6.99 7.46
CA LEU A 118 -5.08 -6.14 6.63
C LEU A 118 -3.57 -6.34 6.86
N LEU A 119 -3.20 -7.38 7.62
CA LEU A 119 -1.81 -7.77 7.83
C LEU A 119 -1.44 -8.90 6.86
N GLY A 120 -0.43 -8.68 6.03
CA GLY A 120 0.12 -9.73 5.18
C GLY A 120 0.87 -10.77 6.01
N GLU A 121 0.94 -12.00 5.48
CA GLU A 121 1.55 -13.13 6.19
C GLU A 121 2.60 -13.81 5.30
N PRO A 122 3.90 -13.62 5.60
CA PRO A 122 4.96 -14.39 4.98
C PRO A 122 4.86 -15.87 5.36
N LEU A 123 5.13 -16.74 4.40
CA LEU A 123 5.31 -18.17 4.64
C LEU A 123 6.77 -18.46 5.00
N SER A 124 6.98 -19.40 5.91
CA SER A 124 8.33 -19.88 6.26
C SER A 124 8.97 -20.72 5.15
N VAL A 125 8.14 -21.36 4.32
CA VAL A 125 8.52 -22.16 3.16
C VAL A 125 7.55 -21.83 2.04
N ALA A 126 8.05 -21.70 0.82
CA ALA A 126 7.21 -21.45 -0.33
C ALA A 126 6.17 -22.59 -0.51
N ASP A 127 4.97 -22.24 -0.95
CA ASP A 127 3.93 -23.24 -1.23
C ASP A 127 4.20 -24.05 -2.51
N THR A 128 3.27 -24.91 -2.89
CA THR A 128 3.42 -25.78 -4.08
C THR A 128 3.50 -25.03 -5.41
N LEU A 129 3.10 -23.76 -5.45
CA LEU A 129 3.21 -22.88 -6.62
C LEU A 129 4.44 -21.96 -6.53
N GLY A 130 5.07 -21.87 -5.36
CA GLY A 130 6.21 -20.98 -5.12
C GLY A 130 5.82 -19.65 -4.48
N ASN A 131 4.58 -19.49 -4.01
CA ASN A 131 4.21 -18.31 -3.22
C ASN A 131 5.00 -18.30 -1.93
N THR A 132 5.52 -17.15 -1.54
CA THR A 132 6.25 -16.93 -0.27
C THR A 132 5.45 -16.11 0.72
N ALA A 133 4.25 -15.64 0.34
CA ALA A 133 3.22 -15.12 1.23
C ALA A 133 1.99 -16.03 1.17
N ASN A 134 1.19 -16.00 2.24
CA ASN A 134 -0.03 -16.80 2.35
C ASN A 134 -1.04 -16.32 1.31
N PRO A 135 -1.40 -17.15 0.31
CA PRO A 135 -2.25 -16.71 -0.79
C PRO A 135 -3.64 -16.26 -0.32
N ASP A 136 -4.12 -16.75 0.84
CA ASP A 136 -5.44 -16.39 1.39
C ASP A 136 -5.46 -15.07 2.18
N LYS A 137 -4.35 -14.33 2.16
CA LYS A 137 -4.22 -13.00 2.75
C LYS A 137 -3.66 -12.02 1.73
N ILE A 138 -3.73 -10.73 2.05
CA ILE A 138 -3.09 -9.71 1.23
C ILE A 138 -1.56 -9.84 1.31
N ALA A 139 -0.85 -9.51 0.23
CA ALA A 139 0.60 -9.39 0.23
C ALA A 139 1.05 -8.18 -0.59
N ASN A 140 2.07 -7.48 -0.11
CA ASN A 140 2.72 -6.34 -0.78
C ASN A 140 1.71 -5.37 -1.39
N THR A 141 0.78 -4.90 -0.55
CA THR A 141 -0.27 -3.98 -0.99
C THR A 141 0.34 -2.72 -1.55
N ASP A 142 -0.20 -2.27 -2.67
CA ASP A 142 0.27 -1.08 -3.37
C ASP A 142 -0.92 -0.15 -3.65
N ASN A 143 -1.82 -0.58 -4.52
CA ASN A 143 -2.93 0.24 -4.99
C ASN A 143 -4.13 0.08 -4.07
N ILE A 144 -4.67 1.18 -3.53
CA ILE A 144 -5.87 1.14 -2.68
C ILE A 144 -6.89 2.21 -3.06
N PHE A 145 -8.17 1.87 -2.92
CA PHE A 145 -9.28 2.79 -3.17
C PHE A 145 -10.38 2.56 -2.13
N PHE A 146 -10.84 3.62 -1.47
CA PHE A 146 -11.97 3.52 -0.55
C PHE A 146 -13.27 3.97 -1.22
N ALA A 147 -14.25 3.08 -1.26
CA ALA A 147 -15.58 3.32 -1.79
C ALA A 147 -16.54 3.62 -0.62
N GLU A 148 -16.90 4.90 -0.48
CA GLU A 148 -17.64 5.44 0.66
C GLU A 148 -19.01 4.80 0.83
N LYS A 149 -19.82 4.73 -0.23
CA LYS A 149 -21.17 4.16 -0.17
C LYS A 149 -21.13 2.66 0.07
N MET A 150 -20.16 1.97 -0.54
CA MET A 150 -19.94 0.54 -0.37
C MET A 150 -19.36 0.18 1.00
N ARG A 151 -18.86 1.17 1.77
CA ARG A 151 -18.16 0.95 3.03
C ARG A 151 -17.02 -0.05 2.87
N THR A 152 -16.28 0.05 1.75
CA THR A 152 -15.34 -0.98 1.31
C THR A 152 -14.03 -0.38 0.84
N LEU A 153 -12.93 -0.84 1.43
CA LEU A 153 -11.58 -0.60 0.96
C LEU A 153 -11.22 -1.68 -0.05
N PHE A 154 -10.92 -1.27 -1.28
CA PHE A 154 -10.38 -2.14 -2.30
C PHE A 154 -8.85 -2.06 -2.29
N ILE A 155 -8.20 -3.21 -2.47
CA ILE A 155 -6.75 -3.36 -2.29
C ILE A 155 -6.20 -4.22 -3.42
N GLY A 156 -5.34 -3.64 -4.25
CA GLY A 156 -4.55 -4.31 -5.28
C GLY A 156 -3.14 -4.61 -4.79
N GLU A 157 -2.66 -5.79 -5.12
CA GLU A 157 -1.30 -6.24 -4.80
C GLU A 157 -0.31 -5.93 -5.94
N ASP A 158 0.88 -5.44 -5.56
CA ASP A 158 2.13 -5.52 -6.33
C ASP A 158 3.13 -6.37 -5.52
N SER A 159 2.91 -7.68 -5.59
CA SER A 159 3.66 -8.68 -4.84
C SER A 159 4.56 -9.49 -5.73
N GLY A 160 5.85 -9.48 -5.37
CA GLY A 160 6.81 -10.52 -5.77
C GLY A 160 6.73 -11.78 -4.91
N MET A 161 5.80 -11.85 -3.94
CA MET A 161 5.62 -12.98 -3.04
C MET A 161 4.43 -13.88 -3.44
N HIS A 162 3.49 -13.36 -4.22
CA HIS A 162 2.46 -14.15 -4.89
C HIS A 162 2.79 -14.33 -6.37
N VAL A 163 2.69 -15.55 -6.88
CA VAL A 163 2.88 -15.87 -8.31
C VAL A 163 1.87 -15.10 -9.18
N ASN A 164 0.66 -14.92 -8.68
CA ASN A 164 -0.35 -14.07 -9.27
C ASN A 164 -0.95 -13.14 -8.21
N ASN A 165 -0.99 -11.85 -8.51
CA ASN A 165 -1.50 -10.85 -7.60
C ASN A 165 -3.02 -10.82 -7.55
N PHE A 166 -3.56 -10.33 -6.44
CA PHE A 166 -4.99 -10.28 -6.19
C PHE A 166 -5.54 -8.86 -6.07
N VAL A 167 -6.85 -8.72 -6.26
CA VAL A 167 -7.62 -7.60 -5.72
C VAL A 167 -8.54 -8.10 -4.62
N TRP A 168 -8.51 -7.41 -3.50
CA TRP A 168 -9.31 -7.68 -2.33
C TRP A 168 -10.33 -6.58 -2.08
N ALA A 169 -11.48 -6.95 -1.53
CA ALA A 169 -12.49 -6.06 -1.01
C ALA A 169 -12.61 -6.27 0.51
N TYR A 170 -12.29 -5.24 1.28
CA TYR A 170 -12.40 -5.21 2.73
C TYR A 170 -13.55 -4.31 3.16
N ASN A 171 -14.66 -4.90 3.61
CA ASN A 171 -15.77 -4.11 4.13
C ASN A 171 -15.46 -3.67 5.56
N VAL A 172 -15.43 -2.35 5.80
CA VAL A 172 -14.91 -1.80 7.05
C VAL A 172 -15.87 -1.92 8.22
N ASP A 173 -17.15 -2.17 7.97
CA ASP A 173 -18.15 -2.32 9.03
C ASP A 173 -18.20 -3.79 9.50
N THR A 174 -18.23 -4.74 8.56
CA THR A 174 -18.24 -6.19 8.85
C THR A 174 -16.85 -6.77 9.11
N LYS A 175 -15.79 -6.03 8.77
CA LYS A 175 -14.38 -6.46 8.84
C LYS A 175 -14.07 -7.67 7.97
N LYS A 176 -14.91 -7.98 6.97
CA LYS A 176 -14.72 -9.10 6.06
C LYS A 176 -13.80 -8.70 4.91
N LEU A 177 -12.72 -9.47 4.72
CA LEU A 177 -11.86 -9.43 3.53
C LEU A 177 -12.33 -10.49 2.53
N THR A 178 -12.41 -10.16 1.25
CA THR A 178 -12.80 -11.10 0.19
C THR A 178 -11.96 -10.86 -1.07
N ARG A 179 -11.37 -11.93 -1.62
CA ARG A 179 -10.70 -11.87 -2.92
C ARG A 179 -11.75 -11.73 -4.01
N ILE A 180 -11.63 -10.71 -4.85
CA ILE A 180 -12.59 -10.43 -5.93
C ILE A 180 -11.99 -10.57 -7.33
N LEU A 181 -10.66 -10.57 -7.44
CA LEU A 181 -9.95 -10.75 -8.70
C LEU A 181 -8.61 -11.44 -8.46
N SER A 182 -8.21 -12.28 -9.41
CA SER A 182 -6.88 -12.86 -9.51
C SER A 182 -6.30 -12.52 -10.88
N ALA A 183 -5.13 -11.87 -10.89
CA ALA A 183 -4.44 -11.52 -12.11
C ALA A 183 -3.78 -12.76 -12.75
N VAL A 184 -3.26 -12.56 -13.96
CA VAL A 184 -2.41 -13.55 -14.63
C VAL A 184 -1.08 -13.66 -13.89
N ALA A 185 -0.41 -14.81 -13.95
CA ALA A 185 0.89 -15.01 -13.31
C ALA A 185 1.92 -13.94 -13.74
N GLY A 186 2.72 -13.47 -12.79
CA GLY A 186 3.72 -12.41 -12.99
C GLY A 186 3.14 -11.02 -13.21
N ALA A 187 1.83 -10.83 -13.09
CA ALA A 187 1.19 -9.52 -13.16
C ALA A 187 0.93 -8.94 -11.76
N GLU A 188 0.89 -7.62 -11.65
CA GLU A 188 0.37 -6.87 -10.49
C GLU A 188 -1.04 -6.32 -10.76
N ASN A 189 -1.73 -5.85 -9.72
CA ASN A 189 -3.00 -5.12 -9.84
C ASN A 189 -2.82 -3.64 -9.48
N THR A 190 -2.95 -2.79 -10.49
CA THR A 190 -2.83 -1.33 -10.40
C THR A 190 -4.05 -0.60 -10.97
N GLY A 191 -4.04 0.74 -10.98
CA GLY A 191 -5.10 1.56 -11.59
C GLY A 191 -6.48 1.36 -10.96
N LEU A 192 -6.51 0.95 -9.69
CA LEU A 192 -7.73 0.56 -8.98
C LEU A 192 -8.68 1.75 -8.83
N GLN A 193 -9.88 1.63 -9.37
CA GLN A 193 -10.91 2.66 -9.33
C GLN A 193 -12.28 2.04 -9.10
N VAL A 194 -13.09 2.69 -8.27
CA VAL A 194 -14.49 2.30 -8.05
C VAL A 194 -15.42 3.45 -8.36
N VAL A 195 -16.43 3.17 -9.18
CA VAL A 195 -17.54 4.07 -9.48
C VAL A 195 -18.78 3.48 -8.86
N GLU A 196 -19.19 4.02 -7.71
CA GLU A 196 -20.20 3.39 -6.86
C GLU A 196 -21.64 3.49 -7.40
N ASN A 197 -21.90 4.50 -8.23
CA ASN A 197 -23.17 4.69 -8.91
C ASN A 197 -23.00 5.56 -10.16
N LEU A 198 -22.95 4.92 -11.32
CA LEU A 198 -23.08 5.56 -12.63
C LEU A 198 -24.35 5.02 -13.29
N ASN A 199 -25.39 5.87 -13.32
CA ASN A 199 -26.71 5.56 -13.87
C ASN A 199 -27.36 4.28 -13.29
N GLY A 200 -27.21 4.04 -11.98
CA GLY A 200 -27.79 2.87 -11.31
C GLY A 200 -26.92 1.60 -11.37
N HIS A 201 -25.68 1.71 -11.84
CA HIS A 201 -24.71 0.62 -11.88
C HIS A 201 -23.43 0.98 -11.14
N ALA A 202 -22.82 -0.01 -10.49
CA ALA A 202 -21.50 0.12 -9.89
C ALA A 202 -20.44 -0.54 -10.78
N TYR A 203 -19.24 0.03 -10.81
CA TYR A 203 -18.09 -0.48 -11.56
C TYR A 203 -16.87 -0.53 -10.65
N ILE A 204 -16.16 -1.65 -10.67
CA ILE A 204 -14.84 -1.82 -10.08
C ILE A 204 -13.89 -2.07 -11.23
N MET A 205 -12.86 -1.25 -11.35
CA MET A 205 -11.86 -1.29 -12.42
C MET A 205 -10.49 -1.51 -11.81
N SER A 206 -9.70 -2.37 -12.44
CA SER A 206 -8.32 -2.66 -12.09
C SER A 206 -7.56 -2.98 -13.37
N ASN A 207 -6.27 -2.68 -13.38
CA ASN A 207 -5.34 -2.97 -14.45
C ASN A 207 -4.42 -4.09 -14.01
N SER A 208 -4.28 -5.10 -14.86
CA SER A 208 -3.27 -6.16 -14.69
C SER A 208 -2.02 -5.72 -15.46
N GLN A 209 -0.97 -5.28 -14.76
CA GLN A 209 0.25 -4.74 -15.37
C GLN A 209 1.32 -5.85 -15.53
N HIS A 210 2.17 -5.71 -16.55
CA HIS A 210 3.39 -6.51 -16.79
C HIS A 210 3.19 -8.04 -16.75
N HIS A 211 2.18 -8.56 -17.45
CA HIS A 211 1.89 -10.00 -17.50
C HIS A 211 3.12 -10.87 -17.79
N GLY A 212 3.29 -11.91 -16.98
CA GLY A 212 4.37 -12.89 -17.15
C GLY A 212 5.73 -12.44 -16.62
N ASP A 213 5.82 -11.31 -15.91
CA ASP A 213 7.05 -10.89 -15.22
C ASP A 213 7.28 -11.73 -13.96
N TRP A 214 7.72 -12.98 -14.17
CA TRP A 214 8.04 -13.91 -13.11
C TRP A 214 9.23 -14.78 -13.51
N SER A 215 10.08 -15.11 -12.52
CA SER A 215 11.25 -15.95 -12.76
C SER A 215 10.86 -17.39 -13.11
N THR A 216 11.34 -17.89 -14.24
CA THR A 216 11.10 -19.27 -14.69
C THR A 216 12.15 -20.26 -14.17
N GLY A 217 11.84 -21.55 -14.19
CA GLY A 217 12.79 -22.65 -13.92
C GLY A 217 12.80 -23.12 -12.47
N THR A 218 11.91 -22.58 -11.63
CA THR A 218 11.75 -22.96 -10.22
C THR A 218 10.50 -23.79 -9.98
N ASN A 219 9.48 -23.68 -10.84
CA ASN A 219 8.22 -24.41 -10.71
C ASN A 219 7.63 -24.74 -12.08
N ALA A 220 7.61 -26.03 -12.44
CA ALA A 220 7.14 -26.48 -13.75
C ALA A 220 5.68 -26.12 -14.06
N THR A 221 4.81 -26.02 -13.04
CA THR A 221 3.41 -25.62 -13.22
C THR A 221 3.31 -24.15 -13.57
N VAL A 222 4.06 -23.30 -12.87
CA VAL A 222 4.12 -21.86 -13.14
C VAL A 222 4.78 -21.60 -14.49
N ASP A 223 5.90 -22.28 -14.79
CA ASP A 223 6.58 -22.18 -16.08
C ASP A 223 5.63 -22.50 -17.26
N ALA A 224 4.83 -23.56 -17.12
CA ALA A 224 3.85 -23.95 -18.13
C ALA A 224 2.70 -22.93 -18.26
N ALA A 225 2.37 -22.19 -17.19
CA ALA A 225 1.38 -21.10 -17.25
C ALA A 225 1.98 -19.86 -17.92
N LEU A 226 3.20 -19.46 -17.55
CA LEU A 226 3.92 -18.33 -18.12
C LEU A 226 4.15 -18.48 -19.63
N ALA A 227 4.49 -19.69 -20.09
CA ALA A 227 4.70 -19.97 -21.51
C ALA A 227 3.46 -19.77 -22.41
N LYS A 228 2.26 -19.65 -21.82
CA LYS A 228 1.00 -19.41 -22.54
C LYS A 228 0.61 -17.92 -22.61
N ILE A 229 1.34 -17.06 -21.89
CA ILE A 229 1.03 -15.63 -21.82
C ILE A 229 1.59 -14.96 -23.07
N ASP A 230 0.72 -14.30 -23.83
CA ASP A 230 1.14 -13.28 -24.79
C ASP A 230 1.29 -11.94 -24.05
N LYS A 231 2.53 -11.53 -23.81
CA LYS A 231 2.84 -10.27 -23.11
C LYS A 231 2.50 -9.01 -23.90
N PHE A 232 2.14 -9.14 -25.18
CA PHE A 232 1.69 -8.03 -26.01
C PHE A 232 0.16 -7.95 -26.11
N ASP A 233 -0.56 -8.89 -25.50
CA ASP A 233 -2.01 -8.88 -25.45
C ASP A 233 -2.53 -8.30 -24.13
N ALA A 234 -3.53 -7.43 -24.24
CA ALA A 234 -4.15 -6.75 -23.11
C ALA A 234 -5.60 -7.19 -22.97
N ASN A 235 -5.90 -7.88 -21.87
CA ASN A 235 -7.26 -8.29 -21.56
C ASN A 235 -8.08 -7.13 -21.01
N ILE A 236 -9.30 -6.95 -21.52
CA ILE A 236 -10.29 -6.03 -20.95
C ILE A 236 -11.49 -6.85 -20.49
N GLY A 237 -11.90 -6.65 -19.24
CA GLY A 237 -13.06 -7.30 -18.66
C GLY A 237 -13.73 -6.40 -17.62
N TYR A 238 -15.01 -6.66 -17.37
CA TYR A 238 -15.79 -5.94 -16.37
C TYR A 238 -16.52 -6.94 -15.48
N ILE A 239 -16.45 -6.75 -14.16
CA ILE A 239 -17.40 -7.38 -13.24
C ILE A 239 -18.70 -6.59 -13.36
N SER A 240 -19.73 -7.16 -13.98
CA SER A 240 -21.03 -6.53 -14.22
C SER A 240 -22.14 -7.22 -13.43
N GLY A 241 -23.29 -6.54 -13.28
CA GLY A 241 -24.44 -7.10 -12.56
C GLY A 241 -24.44 -6.86 -11.04
N LEU A 242 -23.49 -6.08 -10.52
CA LEU A 242 -23.54 -5.60 -9.14
C LEU A 242 -24.64 -4.51 -9.04
N PRO A 243 -25.62 -4.65 -8.13
CA PRO A 243 -26.60 -3.58 -7.91
C PRO A 243 -25.87 -2.33 -7.42
N ALA A 244 -26.28 -1.15 -7.87
CA ALA A 244 -25.75 0.09 -7.30
C ALA A 244 -26.03 0.15 -5.79
N ILE A 245 -25.04 0.59 -5.04
CA ILE A 245 -25.19 0.93 -3.62
C ILE A 245 -25.60 2.40 -3.58
N LYS A 246 -26.87 2.66 -3.25
CA LYS A 246 -27.44 4.01 -3.28
C LYS A 246 -26.95 4.86 -2.13
#